data_AF-A0A9W9P733-F1
#
_entry.id   AF-A0A9W9P733-F1
#
_cell.length_a   1.000
_cell.length_b   1.000
_cell.length_c   1.000
_cell.angle_alpha   90.00
_cell.angle_beta   90.00
_cell.angle_gamma   90.00
#
_symmetry.space_group_name_H-M   'P 1'
#
loop_
_entity.id
_entity.type
_entity.pdbx_description
1 polymer ?
#
loop_
_entity_poly.entity_id
_entity_poly.type
_entity_poly.pdbx_seq_one_letter_code
_entity_poly.pdbx_strand_id
1 'polypeptide(L)'
;MVRVIPHALLALSSVIGTTSAASHARASSQSCNKVQYHFPAGTGKNDPRAEAVKQAYVREWNEYYKYAFPQDDLEPLTHNGTDDLFGWGASVVDGIDTAVVMGLTDIVEKQLKHIAATDFTKSATIVNFFDINIRYIGGLLSAYDLIKSGEFPNPYDQDLVEMLLTQATRLAKAISPVFETATGLPAATMNFTSGEVIQSTTSVHGKSYNSTNTAQAGTLILRAQKAEEYLLKPSPAPAFPGLVGTELDTSTGQFITFDGGWEAGVDSFIEYLIKGYVYDRDDTYMQSMKDFWLVTAESTQEHIALSPYHHPELTFLSQLDEDGNIMWTMDDYACFAGGNLLLGGHYLDRPEITALGIKVADSCHRWYNATLTGLGPSSKDHSLYPCYSTVQHGAHQATGIGWYNASNQPYDPEYNNATYRAQGAKLGYFIEDPSYRSYPEPLESIFYAYRVTGDTRWQQYNWEIFNALDTARSKAVPYAEISDVNKPYGGTLINYVSSFYFAEVLKYLYLTFAEPDVVSLDKYVFNTECHPFTIKTPC
;
A
#
# COMPACT_ATOMS: atom_id res chain seq x y z
N MET A 1 3.32 -0.22 25.42
CA MET A 1 3.44 1.22 25.09
C MET A 1 3.22 1.35 23.59
N VAL A 2 2.25 2.16 23.16
CA VAL A 2 1.99 2.44 21.74
C VAL A 2 2.89 3.60 21.31
N ARG A 3 3.60 3.42 20.20
CA ARG A 3 4.47 4.41 19.55
C ARG A 3 3.76 4.98 18.32
N VAL A 4 4.01 6.25 18.04
CA VAL A 4 3.51 6.95 16.85
C VAL A 4 4.69 7.60 16.13
N ILE A 5 4.71 7.51 14.79
CA ILE A 5 5.95 7.76 14.03
C ILE A 5 6.16 9.15 13.42
N PRO A 6 5.18 9.90 12.89
CA PRO A 6 5.54 11.21 12.37
C PRO A 6 5.78 12.22 13.51
N HIS A 7 6.77 13.11 13.29
CA HIS A 7 7.20 14.18 14.21
C HIS A 7 6.04 14.98 14.83
N ALA A 8 4.94 15.12 14.10
CA ALA A 8 3.76 15.85 14.53
C ALA A 8 3.11 15.26 15.81
N LEU A 9 3.24 13.95 16.09
CA LEU A 9 2.69 13.33 17.31
C LEU A 9 3.69 13.21 18.47
N LEU A 10 4.84 13.89 18.46
CA LEU A 10 5.70 14.00 19.65
C LEU A 10 4.95 14.61 20.86
N ALA A 11 3.81 15.27 20.66
CA ALA A 11 2.91 15.71 21.73
C ALA A 11 2.17 14.55 22.45
N LEU A 12 1.91 13.42 21.78
CA LEU A 12 1.25 12.24 22.35
C LEU A 12 2.15 11.39 23.24
N SER A 13 3.47 11.55 23.11
CA SER A 13 4.48 10.93 23.97
C SER A 13 4.16 11.15 25.46
N SER A 14 3.61 12.31 25.81
CA SER A 14 3.25 12.67 27.19
C SER A 14 1.90 12.10 27.67
N VAL A 15 1.00 11.70 26.77
CA VAL A 15 -0.40 11.32 27.08
C VAL A 15 -0.61 9.80 27.10
N ILE A 16 0.22 9.03 26.37
CA ILE A 16 0.21 7.55 26.34
C ILE A 16 1.34 6.96 27.23
N GLY A 17 1.88 7.74 28.16
CA GLY A 17 2.82 7.27 29.18
C GLY A 17 4.22 6.94 28.66
N THR A 18 4.78 7.74 27.74
CA THR A 18 6.18 7.60 27.36
C THR A 18 7.07 8.56 28.18
N THR A 19 8.12 8.02 28.80
CA THR A 19 9.31 8.79 29.18
C THR A 19 10.49 8.15 28.48
N SER A 20 10.97 8.77 27.40
CA SER A 20 12.33 8.57 26.92
C SER A 20 12.73 9.78 26.07
N ALA A 21 13.19 10.83 26.75
CA ALA A 21 14.14 11.74 26.13
C ALA A 21 15.52 11.07 26.23
N ALA A 22 15.81 10.14 25.33
CA ALA A 22 17.17 9.69 25.15
C ALA A 22 17.93 10.82 24.46
N SER A 23 18.81 11.49 25.21
CA SER A 23 19.82 12.37 24.65
C SER A 23 20.76 11.54 23.78
N HIS A 24 20.48 11.48 22.47
CA HIS A 24 21.38 10.84 21.53
C HIS A 24 22.55 11.78 21.32
N ALA A 25 23.72 11.39 21.82
CA ALA A 25 24.97 11.90 21.28
C ALA A 25 24.95 11.61 19.77
N ARG A 26 25.17 12.63 18.93
CA ARG A 26 25.30 12.45 17.48
C ARG A 26 26.35 11.37 17.22
N ALA A 27 25.91 10.16 16.90
CA ALA A 27 26.77 9.15 16.32
C ALA A 27 27.31 9.73 15.01
N SER A 28 28.56 9.41 14.68
CA SER A 28 29.24 9.92 13.48
C SER A 28 28.36 9.72 12.26
N SER A 29 28.20 10.76 11.43
CA SER A 29 27.41 10.75 10.20
C SER A 29 27.82 9.58 9.31
N GLN A 30 27.12 8.46 9.42
CA GLN A 30 27.24 7.39 8.44
C GLN A 30 26.74 7.98 7.12
N SER A 31 27.56 7.95 6.07
CA SER A 31 27.11 8.36 4.74
C SER A 31 25.96 7.46 4.33
N CYS A 32 24.80 8.03 3.99
CA CYS A 32 23.71 7.30 3.36
C CYS A 32 23.55 7.75 1.90
N ASN A 33 23.05 6.83 1.07
CA ASN A 33 22.82 7.11 -0.33
C ASN A 33 21.51 7.86 -0.50
N LYS A 34 21.48 8.75 -1.49
CA LYS A 34 20.22 9.28 -1.99
C LYS A 34 19.47 8.18 -2.73
N VAL A 35 18.16 8.17 -2.60
CA VAL A 35 17.27 7.26 -3.34
C VAL A 35 17.07 7.77 -4.76
N GLN A 36 16.99 9.10 -4.91
CA GLN A 36 16.57 9.70 -6.16
C GLN A 36 17.73 9.84 -7.16
N TYR A 37 17.43 9.49 -8.41
CA TYR A 37 18.30 9.80 -9.55
C TYR A 37 18.57 11.32 -9.63
N HIS A 38 19.78 11.69 -10.06
CA HIS A 38 20.11 13.09 -10.31
C HIS A 38 19.47 13.59 -11.61
N PHE A 39 18.25 14.11 -11.52
CA PHE A 39 17.54 14.67 -12.66
C PHE A 39 18.11 16.03 -13.11
N PRO A 40 18.22 16.31 -14.41
CA PRO A 40 18.53 17.65 -14.91
C PRO A 40 17.49 18.68 -14.44
N ALA A 41 17.95 19.90 -14.14
CA ALA A 41 17.06 20.99 -13.73
C ALA A 41 15.96 21.25 -14.78
N GLY A 42 14.71 21.37 -14.32
CA GLY A 42 13.54 21.56 -15.18
C GLY A 42 12.94 20.27 -15.78
N THR A 43 13.46 19.09 -15.42
CA THR A 43 12.79 17.81 -15.73
C THR A 43 11.37 17.82 -15.17
N GLY A 44 10.37 17.38 -15.95
CA GLY A 44 8.95 17.36 -15.54
C GLY A 44 8.26 18.72 -15.50
N LYS A 45 8.99 19.82 -15.69
CA LYS A 45 8.42 21.18 -15.64
C LYS A 45 7.44 21.40 -16.78
N ASN A 46 6.19 21.75 -16.43
CA ASN A 46 5.09 21.95 -17.37
C ASN A 46 4.81 20.72 -18.27
N ASP A 47 5.07 19.50 -17.78
CA ASP A 47 4.71 18.29 -18.52
C ASP A 47 3.18 18.21 -18.67
N PRO A 48 2.63 18.17 -19.90
CA PRO A 48 1.18 18.11 -20.11
C PRO A 48 0.54 16.85 -19.53
N ARG A 49 1.32 15.77 -19.31
CA ARG A 49 0.83 14.54 -18.69
C ARG A 49 0.50 14.76 -17.21
N ALA A 50 1.32 15.53 -16.48
CA ALA A 50 1.04 15.88 -15.10
C ALA A 50 -0.25 16.71 -14.98
N GLU A 51 -0.47 17.65 -15.91
CA GLU A 51 -1.70 18.42 -15.97
C GLU A 51 -2.91 17.54 -16.32
N ALA A 52 -2.78 16.58 -17.24
CA ALA A 52 -3.84 15.65 -17.59
C ALA A 52 -4.30 14.81 -16.38
N VAL A 53 -3.35 14.30 -15.57
CA VAL A 53 -3.65 13.56 -14.34
C VAL A 53 -4.30 14.46 -13.29
N LYS A 54 -3.80 15.70 -13.11
CA LYS A 54 -4.44 16.68 -12.23
C LYS A 54 -5.89 16.96 -12.66
N GLN A 55 -6.15 17.10 -13.95
CA GLN A 55 -7.51 17.28 -14.47
C GLN A 55 -8.37 16.04 -14.25
N ALA A 56 -7.80 14.83 -14.25
CA ALA A 56 -8.54 13.62 -13.87
C ALA A 56 -8.94 13.66 -12.39
N TYR A 57 -8.03 14.03 -11.49
CA TYR A 57 -8.36 14.25 -10.08
C TYR A 57 -9.51 15.23 -9.89
N VAL A 58 -9.45 16.39 -10.55
CA VAL A 58 -10.51 17.41 -10.46
C VAL A 58 -11.85 16.88 -10.98
N ARG A 59 -11.86 16.10 -12.08
CA ARG A 59 -13.09 15.49 -12.60
C ARG A 59 -13.70 14.51 -11.61
N GLU A 60 -12.91 13.56 -11.10
CA GLU A 60 -13.41 12.58 -10.14
C GLU A 60 -13.85 13.21 -8.83
N TRP A 61 -13.08 14.18 -8.32
CA TRP A 61 -13.45 14.90 -7.09
C TRP A 61 -14.78 15.64 -7.25
N ASN A 62 -15.02 16.26 -8.41
CA ASN A 62 -16.29 16.94 -8.65
C ASN A 62 -17.47 15.98 -8.72
N GLU A 63 -17.27 14.77 -9.23
CA GLU A 63 -18.28 13.71 -9.26
C GLU A 63 -18.60 13.22 -7.84
N TYR A 64 -17.55 12.84 -7.09
CA TYR A 64 -17.65 12.47 -5.68
C TYR A 64 -18.32 13.56 -4.84
N TYR A 65 -17.85 14.81 -4.96
CA TYR A 65 -18.38 15.93 -4.18
C TYR A 65 -19.85 16.24 -4.49
N LYS A 66 -20.32 15.91 -5.69
CA LYS A 66 -21.71 16.14 -6.10
C LYS A 66 -22.65 15.03 -5.64
N TYR A 67 -22.19 13.78 -5.67
CA TYR A 67 -23.08 12.63 -5.56
C TYR A 67 -22.86 11.75 -4.33
N ALA A 68 -21.67 11.79 -3.73
CA ALA A 68 -21.31 10.93 -2.60
C ALA A 68 -20.97 11.73 -1.33
N PHE A 69 -20.37 12.92 -1.43
CA PHE A 69 -19.98 13.69 -0.25
C PHE A 69 -21.15 13.92 0.73
N PRO A 70 -21.01 13.62 2.03
CA PRO A 70 -19.76 13.29 2.75
C PRO A 70 -19.50 11.79 2.99
N GLN A 71 -20.19 10.90 2.28
CA GLN A 71 -20.00 9.44 2.42
C GLN A 71 -18.59 9.01 2.00
N ASP A 72 -18.19 7.81 2.38
CA ASP A 72 -16.81 7.33 2.18
C ASP A 72 -16.39 7.30 0.71
N ASP A 73 -17.18 6.66 -0.15
CA ASP A 73 -16.82 6.38 -1.54
C ASP A 73 -17.97 6.66 -2.53
N LEU A 74 -17.61 6.78 -3.81
CA LEU A 74 -18.52 7.03 -4.91
C LEU A 74 -18.97 5.72 -5.57
N GLU A 75 -20.28 5.60 -5.77
CA GLU A 75 -20.90 4.65 -6.70
C GLU A 75 -21.20 5.37 -8.04
N PRO A 76 -20.29 5.33 -9.03
CA PRO A 76 -20.33 6.23 -10.18
C PRO A 76 -21.51 5.97 -11.11
N LEU A 77 -21.93 4.72 -11.29
CA LEU A 77 -23.00 4.34 -12.24
C LEU A 77 -24.39 4.71 -11.72
N THR A 78 -24.57 4.74 -10.39
CA THR A 78 -25.83 5.09 -9.73
C THR A 78 -25.89 6.53 -9.24
N HIS A 79 -24.78 7.28 -9.33
CA HIS A 79 -24.64 8.63 -8.76
C HIS A 79 -25.03 8.67 -7.28
N ASN A 80 -24.45 7.77 -6.49
CA ASN A 80 -24.74 7.62 -5.08
C ASN A 80 -23.43 7.51 -4.29
N GLY A 81 -23.49 7.66 -2.97
CA GLY A 81 -22.36 7.38 -2.08
C GLY A 81 -22.60 6.13 -1.23
N THR A 82 -21.51 5.55 -0.75
CA THR A 82 -21.52 4.41 0.17
C THR A 82 -20.60 4.67 1.36
N ASP A 83 -20.95 4.08 2.50
CA ASP A 83 -20.20 4.13 3.76
C ASP A 83 -19.68 2.72 4.11
N ASP A 84 -19.04 2.07 3.14
CA ASP A 84 -18.51 0.72 3.30
C ASP A 84 -17.31 0.65 4.25
N LEU A 85 -16.71 1.81 4.57
CA LEU A 85 -15.72 1.98 5.63
C LEU A 85 -16.41 2.43 6.93
N PHE A 86 -16.29 3.70 7.32
CA PHE A 86 -16.63 4.20 8.66
C PHE A 86 -17.62 5.37 8.68
N GLY A 87 -18.07 5.84 7.51
CA GLY A 87 -18.95 6.99 7.36
C GLY A 87 -18.28 8.32 7.72
N TRP A 88 -16.97 8.43 7.46
CA TRP A 88 -16.17 9.60 7.80
C TRP A 88 -15.71 10.39 6.58
N GLY A 89 -16.03 9.92 5.38
CA GLY A 89 -15.58 10.50 4.13
C GLY A 89 -14.18 10.05 3.79
N ALA A 90 -13.94 8.74 3.67
CA ALA A 90 -12.66 8.15 3.28
C ALA A 90 -12.01 8.88 2.10
N SER A 91 -12.73 9.05 0.98
CA SER A 91 -12.25 9.79 -0.20
C SER A 91 -11.87 11.25 0.07
N VAL A 92 -12.44 11.88 1.11
CA VAL A 92 -12.03 13.22 1.57
C VAL A 92 -10.66 13.18 2.21
N VAL A 93 -10.43 12.23 3.13
CA VAL A 93 -9.22 12.13 3.94
C VAL A 93 -8.06 11.57 3.13
N ASP A 94 -8.30 10.54 2.31
CA ASP A 94 -7.30 9.91 1.46
C ASP A 94 -6.84 10.84 0.33
N GLY A 95 -7.76 11.62 -0.25
CA GLY A 95 -7.42 12.53 -1.35
C GLY A 95 -6.72 13.82 -0.94
N ILE A 96 -6.73 14.21 0.34
CA ILE A 96 -6.35 15.59 0.73
C ILE A 96 -4.89 15.91 0.44
N ASP A 97 -3.98 14.98 0.70
CA ASP A 97 -2.57 15.21 0.44
C ASP A 97 -2.23 15.19 -1.07
N THR A 98 -2.93 14.40 -1.88
CA THR A 98 -2.88 14.47 -3.35
C THR A 98 -3.31 15.86 -3.82
N ALA A 99 -4.41 16.39 -3.29
CA ALA A 99 -4.89 17.74 -3.63
C ALA A 99 -3.89 18.84 -3.21
N VAL A 100 -3.21 18.69 -2.06
CA VAL A 100 -2.12 19.58 -1.62
C VAL A 100 -0.95 19.52 -2.60
N VAL A 101 -0.47 18.32 -2.94
CA VAL A 101 0.64 18.10 -3.88
C VAL A 101 0.34 18.67 -5.27
N MET A 102 -0.92 18.58 -5.71
CA MET A 102 -1.40 19.15 -6.96
C MET A 102 -1.68 20.66 -6.88
N GLY A 103 -1.64 21.29 -5.70
CA GLY A 103 -1.93 22.71 -5.52
C GLY A 103 -3.40 23.08 -5.77
N LEU A 104 -4.33 22.16 -5.51
CA LEU A 104 -5.78 22.33 -5.69
C LEU A 104 -6.42 23.01 -4.47
N THR A 105 -6.04 24.26 -4.20
CA THR A 105 -6.36 24.96 -2.94
C THR A 105 -7.84 24.97 -2.58
N ASP A 106 -8.74 25.15 -3.55
CA ASP A 106 -10.19 25.21 -3.32
C ASP A 106 -10.77 23.84 -2.90
N ILE A 107 -10.17 22.75 -3.36
CA ILE A 107 -10.55 21.39 -2.99
C ILE A 107 -10.03 21.10 -1.58
N VAL A 108 -8.77 21.42 -1.31
CA VAL A 108 -8.15 21.25 0.02
C VAL A 108 -8.94 22.00 1.09
N GLU A 109 -9.39 23.22 0.83
CA GLU A 109 -10.19 23.98 1.80
C GLU A 109 -11.52 23.29 2.16
N LYS A 110 -12.18 22.65 1.18
CA LYS A 110 -13.41 21.87 1.43
C LYS A 110 -13.11 20.62 2.26
N GLN A 111 -12.03 19.91 1.95
CA GLN A 111 -11.61 18.72 2.68
C GLN A 111 -11.27 19.06 4.14
N LEU A 112 -10.50 20.13 4.36
CA LEU A 112 -10.16 20.64 5.69
C LEU A 112 -11.40 20.98 6.53
N LYS A 113 -12.41 21.63 5.94
CA LYS A 113 -13.67 21.95 6.64
C LYS A 113 -14.44 20.70 7.06
N HIS A 114 -14.50 19.69 6.20
CA HIS A 114 -15.12 18.41 6.54
C HIS A 114 -14.38 17.72 7.69
N ILE A 115 -13.07 17.56 7.55
CA ILE A 115 -12.21 16.90 8.56
C ILE A 115 -12.32 17.57 9.94
N ALA A 116 -12.35 18.91 9.97
CA ALA A 116 -12.51 19.65 11.22
C ALA A 116 -13.88 19.41 11.89
N ALA A 117 -14.92 19.14 11.10
CA ALA A 117 -16.28 18.89 11.58
C ALA A 117 -16.55 17.42 11.96
N THR A 118 -15.82 16.46 11.39
CA THR A 118 -16.02 15.02 11.60
C THR A 118 -15.62 14.59 13.02
N ASP A 119 -16.46 13.76 13.67
CA ASP A 119 -16.12 13.11 14.94
C ASP A 119 -15.62 11.69 14.69
N PHE A 120 -14.32 11.54 14.40
CA PHE A 120 -13.68 10.24 14.13
C PHE A 120 -13.71 9.27 15.32
N THR A 121 -14.29 9.66 16.47
CA THR A 121 -14.47 8.77 17.62
C THR A 121 -15.84 8.10 17.66
N LYS A 122 -16.66 8.29 16.62
CA LYS A 122 -17.97 7.66 16.47
C LYS A 122 -18.15 7.09 15.07
N SER A 123 -18.44 5.80 14.98
CA SER A 123 -18.86 5.15 13.73
C SER A 123 -20.10 4.29 13.97
N ALA A 124 -20.94 4.18 12.95
CA ALA A 124 -22.07 3.25 12.91
C ALA A 124 -21.64 1.82 12.50
N THR A 125 -20.45 1.67 11.93
CA THR A 125 -19.87 0.40 11.50
C THR A 125 -18.78 -0.08 12.46
N ILE A 126 -18.35 -1.33 12.29
CA ILE A 126 -17.17 -1.85 12.96
C ILE A 126 -15.94 -1.22 12.30
N VAL A 127 -15.01 -0.75 13.12
CA VAL A 127 -13.86 0.02 12.66
C VAL A 127 -12.64 -0.88 12.56
N ASN A 128 -11.99 -0.90 11.40
CA ASN A 128 -10.78 -1.67 11.16
C ASN A 128 -9.51 -0.88 11.55
N PHE A 129 -8.61 -1.53 12.30
CA PHE A 129 -7.38 -0.88 12.77
C PHE A 129 -6.41 -0.58 11.61
N PHE A 130 -6.21 -1.51 10.68
CA PHE A 130 -5.33 -1.33 9.53
C PHE A 130 -5.78 -0.14 8.68
N ASP A 131 -7.04 -0.11 8.23
CA ASP A 131 -7.58 0.96 7.40
C ASP A 131 -7.55 2.33 8.10
N ILE A 132 -7.89 2.40 9.39
CA ILE A 132 -7.71 3.65 10.16
C ILE A 132 -6.29 4.16 10.07
N ASN A 133 -5.34 3.24 10.24
CA ASN A 133 -3.96 3.61 10.44
C ASN A 133 -3.32 4.09 9.14
N ILE A 134 -3.61 3.41 8.03
CA ILE A 134 -3.02 3.72 6.73
C ILE A 134 -3.76 4.87 6.04
N ARG A 135 -5.10 4.90 6.06
CA ARG A 135 -5.94 5.89 5.37
C ARG A 135 -6.09 7.17 6.17
N TYR A 136 -6.79 7.07 7.29
CA TYR A 136 -7.18 8.25 8.06
C TYR A 136 -6.01 8.89 8.79
N ILE A 137 -5.33 8.13 9.65
CA ILE A 137 -4.19 8.67 10.41
C ILE A 137 -3.06 9.04 9.45
N GLY A 138 -2.81 8.22 8.42
CA GLY A 138 -1.83 8.51 7.38
C GLY A 138 -2.12 9.81 6.62
N GLY A 139 -3.30 9.93 6.02
CA GLY A 139 -3.71 11.09 5.22
C GLY A 139 -3.77 12.38 6.03
N LEU A 140 -4.29 12.34 7.28
CA LEU A 140 -4.31 13.51 8.15
C LEU A 140 -2.90 14.03 8.46
N LEU A 141 -1.95 13.14 8.72
CA LEU A 141 -0.58 13.52 9.11
C LEU A 141 0.27 13.94 7.91
N SER A 142 0.11 13.26 6.78
CA SER A 142 0.74 13.65 5.52
C SER A 142 0.30 15.05 5.09
N ALA A 143 -1.01 15.32 5.09
CA ALA A 143 -1.51 16.64 4.74
C ALA A 143 -1.01 17.73 5.70
N TYR A 144 -0.92 17.42 7.00
CA TYR A 144 -0.34 18.34 7.98
C TYR A 144 1.12 18.66 7.66
N ASP A 145 1.96 17.63 7.48
CA ASP A 145 3.38 17.77 7.17
C ASP A 145 3.60 18.56 5.87
N LEU A 146 2.87 18.22 4.81
CA LEU A 146 2.98 18.89 3.51
C LEU A 146 2.59 20.37 3.60
N ILE A 147 1.46 20.71 4.22
CA ILE A 147 1.00 22.10 4.35
C ILE A 147 1.97 22.92 5.22
N LYS A 148 2.53 22.31 6.28
CA LYS A 148 3.47 22.98 7.19
C LYS A 148 4.92 23.02 6.70
N SER A 149 5.27 22.22 5.69
CA SER A 149 6.64 22.15 5.14
C SER A 149 7.15 23.47 4.55
N GLY A 150 6.25 24.32 4.07
CA GLY A 150 6.57 25.51 3.28
C GLY A 150 6.88 25.23 1.80
N GLU A 151 6.81 23.97 1.37
CA GLU A 151 7.01 23.57 -0.04
C GLU A 151 5.73 23.72 -0.88
N PHE A 152 4.56 23.71 -0.24
CA PHE A 152 3.24 23.74 -0.90
C PHE A 152 2.43 24.98 -0.52
N PRO A 153 1.43 25.37 -1.32
CA PRO A 153 0.54 26.49 -0.98
C PRO A 153 -0.17 26.27 0.37
N ASN A 154 -0.08 27.27 1.24
CA ASN A 154 -0.78 27.29 2.52
C ASN A 154 -1.60 28.59 2.70
N PRO A 155 -2.62 28.85 1.86
CA PRO A 155 -3.53 29.98 2.02
C PRO A 155 -4.66 29.71 3.03
N TYR A 156 -4.62 28.56 3.72
CA TYR A 156 -5.75 28.04 4.49
C TYR A 156 -5.89 28.70 5.86
N ASP A 157 -7.10 28.62 6.41
CA ASP A 157 -7.32 28.88 7.83
C ASP A 157 -6.46 27.92 8.67
N GLN A 158 -5.55 28.47 9.47
CA GLN A 158 -4.60 27.68 10.23
C GLN A 158 -5.28 26.85 11.33
N ASP A 159 -6.45 27.26 11.83
CA ASP A 159 -7.20 26.46 12.80
C ASP A 159 -7.68 25.15 12.16
N LEU A 160 -8.08 25.19 10.88
CA LEU A 160 -8.44 23.98 10.13
C LEU A 160 -7.22 23.09 9.86
N VAL A 161 -6.05 23.68 9.63
CA VAL A 161 -4.80 22.91 9.46
C VAL A 161 -4.41 22.22 10.76
N GLU A 162 -4.47 22.90 11.91
CA GLU A 162 -4.19 22.27 13.22
C GLU A 162 -5.21 21.18 13.59
N MET A 163 -6.43 21.24 13.04
CA MET A 163 -7.42 20.18 13.22
C MET A 163 -6.97 18.85 12.60
N LEU A 164 -6.15 18.83 11.56
CA LEU A 164 -5.59 17.58 11.00
C LEU A 164 -4.84 16.78 12.08
N LEU A 165 -3.89 17.43 12.75
CA LEU A 165 -3.10 16.82 13.82
C LEU A 165 -3.96 16.49 15.04
N THR A 166 -4.91 17.38 15.38
CA THR A 166 -5.83 17.16 16.50
C THR A 166 -6.69 15.92 16.29
N GLN A 167 -7.23 15.74 15.08
CA GLN A 167 -8.08 14.60 14.74
C GLN A 167 -7.28 13.30 14.66
N ALA A 168 -6.10 13.32 14.04
CA ALA A 168 -5.20 12.17 14.01
C ALA A 168 -4.84 11.71 15.44
N THR A 169 -4.57 12.67 16.33
CA THR A 169 -4.28 12.42 17.74
C THR A 169 -5.46 11.80 18.49
N ARG A 170 -6.68 12.34 18.29
CA ARG A 170 -7.89 11.81 18.90
C ARG A 170 -8.20 10.40 18.41
N LEU A 171 -8.08 10.16 17.11
CA LEU A 171 -8.33 8.87 16.49
C LEU A 171 -7.33 7.81 16.97
N ALA A 172 -6.03 8.13 16.97
CA ALA A 172 -4.98 7.25 17.48
C ALA A 172 -5.21 6.83 18.93
N LYS A 173 -5.66 7.77 19.78
CA LYS A 173 -6.02 7.46 21.16
C LYS A 173 -7.26 6.58 21.25
N ALA A 174 -8.29 6.85 20.44
CA ALA A 174 -9.55 6.11 20.46
C ALA A 174 -9.36 4.65 20.05
N ILE A 175 -8.54 4.37 19.04
CA ILE A 175 -8.29 3.00 18.55
C ILE A 175 -7.26 2.24 19.39
N SER A 176 -6.46 2.91 20.22
CA SER A 176 -5.38 2.29 21.01
C SER A 176 -5.74 1.05 21.85
N PRO A 177 -6.99 0.85 22.34
CA PRO A 177 -7.37 -0.37 23.03
C PRO A 177 -7.17 -1.66 22.23
N VAL A 178 -7.08 -1.60 20.89
CA VAL A 178 -6.80 -2.80 20.06
C VAL A 178 -5.45 -3.44 20.42
N PHE A 179 -4.51 -2.70 21.00
CA PHE A 179 -3.22 -3.22 21.43
C PHE A 179 -3.24 -3.84 22.84
N GLU A 180 -4.38 -3.90 23.53
CA GLU A 180 -4.52 -4.50 24.86
C GLU A 180 -4.61 -6.03 24.84
N THR A 181 -3.99 -6.67 23.84
CA THR A 181 -3.84 -8.12 23.75
C THR A 181 -2.69 -8.62 24.65
N ALA A 182 -2.61 -9.93 24.86
CA ALA A 182 -1.57 -10.53 25.70
C ALA A 182 -0.15 -10.25 25.17
N THR A 183 0.01 -10.07 23.87
CA THR A 183 1.29 -9.85 23.18
C THR A 183 1.50 -8.39 22.78
N GLY A 184 0.44 -7.58 22.77
CA GLY A 184 0.47 -6.24 22.21
C GLY A 184 0.30 -6.22 20.68
N LEU A 185 0.21 -7.37 20.01
CA LEU A 185 -0.25 -7.44 18.63
C LEU A 185 -1.68 -6.87 18.56
N PRO A 186 -2.01 -6.04 17.56
CA PRO A 186 -3.33 -5.41 17.51
C PRO A 186 -4.42 -6.45 17.26
N ALA A 187 -5.56 -6.29 17.93
CA ALA A 187 -6.81 -6.86 17.46
C ALA A 187 -7.22 -6.17 16.15
N ALA A 188 -7.97 -6.88 15.31
CA ALA A 188 -8.32 -6.40 13.98
C ALA A 188 -9.28 -5.22 13.97
N THR A 189 -10.29 -5.25 14.84
CA THR A 189 -11.36 -4.25 14.76
C THR A 189 -11.84 -3.80 16.14
N MET A 190 -12.57 -2.69 16.15
CA MET A 190 -13.18 -2.14 17.35
C MET A 190 -14.55 -1.54 17.01
N ASN A 191 -15.52 -1.75 17.88
CA ASN A 191 -16.80 -1.07 17.81
C ASN A 191 -16.71 0.24 18.61
N PHE A 192 -16.72 1.39 17.92
CA PHE A 192 -16.56 2.70 18.57
C PHE A 192 -17.81 3.13 19.37
N THR A 193 -18.96 2.51 19.12
CA THR A 193 -20.20 2.77 19.88
C THR A 193 -20.18 2.05 21.23
N SER A 194 -19.82 0.77 21.27
CA SER A 194 -19.77 -0.02 22.51
C SER A 194 -18.44 0.06 23.26
N GLY A 195 -17.36 0.43 22.56
CA GLY A 195 -15.98 0.34 23.06
C GLY A 195 -15.41 -1.09 23.02
N GLU A 196 -16.11 -2.03 22.38
CA GLU A 196 -15.70 -3.43 22.29
C GLU A 196 -14.56 -3.61 21.29
N VAL A 197 -13.46 -4.24 21.73
CA VAL A 197 -12.36 -4.69 20.87
C VAL A 197 -12.69 -6.10 20.36
N ILE A 198 -12.63 -6.29 19.05
CA ILE A 198 -13.02 -7.53 18.38
C ILE A 198 -11.77 -8.12 17.70
N GLN A 199 -11.41 -9.34 18.11
CA GLN A 199 -10.29 -10.06 17.53
C GLN A 199 -10.74 -10.84 16.30
N SER A 200 -9.86 -10.95 15.30
CA SER A 200 -10.07 -11.89 14.20
C SER A 200 -9.85 -13.32 14.69
N THR A 201 -10.39 -14.28 13.95
CA THR A 201 -10.22 -15.70 14.25
C THR A 201 -9.77 -16.44 13.01
N THR A 202 -8.60 -17.04 13.09
CA THR A 202 -8.04 -17.88 12.04
C THR A 202 -8.05 -19.34 12.47
N SER A 203 -8.52 -20.20 11.58
CA SER A 203 -8.58 -21.65 11.80
C SER A 203 -7.54 -22.37 10.96
N VAL A 204 -6.55 -22.97 11.62
CA VAL A 204 -5.48 -23.76 10.97
C VAL A 204 -5.53 -25.17 11.51
N HIS A 205 -5.54 -26.16 10.61
CA HIS A 205 -5.53 -27.59 10.96
C HIS A 205 -6.61 -27.99 12.01
N GLY A 206 -7.81 -27.42 11.90
CA GLY A 206 -8.94 -27.70 12.79
C GLY A 206 -8.85 -27.07 14.19
N LYS A 207 -7.89 -26.16 14.42
CA LYS A 207 -7.77 -25.36 15.64
C LYS A 207 -7.99 -23.88 15.32
N SER A 208 -8.81 -23.21 16.12
CA SER A 208 -9.05 -21.76 16.03
C SER A 208 -8.13 -20.99 16.96
N TYR A 209 -7.63 -19.86 16.47
CA TYR A 209 -6.76 -18.92 17.16
C TYR A 209 -7.38 -17.53 17.12
N ASN A 210 -7.19 -16.73 18.17
CA ASN A 210 -7.36 -15.29 18.03
C ASN A 210 -6.16 -14.78 17.23
N SER A 211 -6.39 -14.02 16.17
CA SER A 211 -5.32 -13.68 15.24
C SER A 211 -5.32 -12.23 14.76
N THR A 212 -4.18 -11.86 14.20
CA THR A 212 -3.98 -10.67 13.35
C THR A 212 -3.12 -11.06 12.17
N ASN A 213 -3.36 -10.44 11.02
CA ASN A 213 -2.45 -10.57 9.91
C ASN A 213 -1.16 -9.74 10.12
N THR A 214 -0.12 -10.09 9.38
CA THR A 214 1.23 -9.53 9.51
C THR A 214 1.30 -8.10 8.99
N ALA A 215 0.66 -7.77 7.87
CA ALA A 215 0.50 -6.41 7.35
C ALA A 215 -0.03 -5.43 8.41
N GLN A 216 -1.11 -5.81 9.09
CA GLN A 216 -1.72 -5.03 10.15
C GLN A 216 -0.79 -4.89 11.37
N ALA A 217 -0.17 -5.97 11.81
CA ALA A 217 0.73 -5.93 12.96
C ALA A 217 2.01 -5.13 12.68
N GLY A 218 2.48 -5.16 11.44
CA GLY A 218 3.73 -4.57 10.95
C GLY A 218 3.65 -3.11 10.52
N THR A 219 2.48 -2.49 10.65
CA THR A 219 2.25 -1.12 10.19
C THR A 219 3.16 -0.09 10.88
N LEU A 220 3.67 0.90 10.12
CA LEU A 220 4.68 1.84 10.62
C LEU A 220 4.10 2.91 11.56
N ILE A 221 2.87 3.38 11.32
CA ILE A 221 2.32 4.62 11.91
C ILE A 221 2.00 4.44 13.39
N LEU A 222 0.99 3.62 13.74
CA LEU A 222 0.70 3.19 15.10
C LEU A 222 1.19 1.77 15.35
N ARG A 223 2.04 1.58 16.37
CA ARG A 223 2.52 0.24 16.73
C ARG A 223 2.77 0.09 18.23
N ALA A 224 2.71 -1.14 18.73
CA ALA A 224 3.06 -1.43 20.11
C ALA A 224 4.49 -1.96 20.19
N GLN A 225 5.33 -1.37 21.04
CA GLN A 225 6.70 -1.85 21.28
C GLN A 225 6.75 -3.33 21.72
N LYS A 226 5.67 -3.82 22.34
CA LYS A 226 5.56 -5.22 22.76
C LYS A 226 5.37 -6.17 21.58
N ALA A 227 4.71 -5.73 20.50
CA ALA A 227 4.48 -6.50 19.29
C ALA A 227 5.75 -6.64 18.43
N GLU A 228 6.60 -5.60 18.45
CA GLU A 228 7.79 -5.46 17.61
C GLU A 228 8.73 -6.68 17.63
N GLU A 229 8.88 -7.34 18.79
CA GLU A 229 9.78 -8.50 18.89
C GLU A 229 9.26 -9.75 18.17
N TYR A 230 7.94 -9.95 18.11
CA TYR A 230 7.33 -11.13 17.51
C TYR A 230 7.47 -11.10 15.97
N LEU A 231 7.39 -9.90 15.38
CA LEU A 231 7.53 -9.69 13.95
C LEU A 231 8.98 -9.90 13.46
N LEU A 232 9.97 -9.37 14.20
CA LEU A 232 11.38 -9.45 13.81
C LEU A 232 12.09 -10.72 14.31
N LYS A 233 11.43 -11.53 15.14
CA LYS A 233 11.93 -12.82 15.64
C LYS A 233 10.84 -13.88 15.50
N PRO A 234 10.47 -14.25 14.27
CA PRO A 234 9.36 -15.16 14.02
C PRO A 234 9.56 -16.50 14.72
N SER A 235 8.49 -16.99 15.35
CA SER A 235 8.42 -18.29 16.00
C SER A 235 7.06 -18.93 15.72
N PRO A 236 7.00 -20.16 15.16
CA PRO A 236 8.11 -20.93 14.62
C PRO A 236 8.86 -20.20 13.51
N ALA A 237 10.07 -20.66 13.18
CA ALA A 237 10.85 -20.08 12.10
C ALA A 237 10.13 -20.31 10.76
N PRO A 238 10.13 -19.33 9.83
CA PRO A 238 9.52 -19.48 8.52
C PRO A 238 10.22 -20.53 7.65
N ALA A 239 9.55 -20.99 6.60
CA ALA A 239 10.09 -21.95 5.63
C ALA A 239 11.37 -21.45 4.95
N PHE A 240 11.42 -20.15 4.65
CA PHE A 240 12.60 -19.44 4.17
C PHE A 240 12.90 -18.24 5.09
N PRO A 241 14.17 -17.92 5.38
CA PRO A 241 14.52 -16.80 6.25
C PRO A 241 13.84 -15.49 5.83
N GLY A 242 13.24 -14.77 6.78
CA GLY A 242 12.60 -13.47 6.54
C GLY A 242 11.29 -13.48 5.75
N LEU A 243 10.90 -14.59 5.10
CA LEU A 243 9.59 -14.77 4.44
C LEU A 243 8.59 -15.32 5.46
N VAL A 244 8.01 -14.43 6.26
CA VAL A 244 7.10 -14.78 7.36
C VAL A 244 5.71 -15.14 6.88
N GLY A 245 4.95 -15.82 7.76
CA GLY A 245 3.55 -16.18 7.49
C GLY A 245 2.59 -14.99 7.53
N THR A 246 1.38 -15.16 7.00
CA THR A 246 0.32 -14.13 7.01
C THR A 246 -0.29 -13.90 8.38
N GLU A 247 -0.40 -14.93 9.23
CA GLU A 247 -1.19 -14.86 10.47
C GLU A 247 -0.36 -15.09 11.75
N LEU A 248 -0.59 -14.25 12.77
CA LEU A 248 -0.06 -14.40 14.12
C LEU A 248 -1.17 -14.62 15.15
N ASP A 249 -0.94 -15.48 16.14
CA ASP A 249 -1.78 -15.60 17.33
C ASP A 249 -1.55 -14.41 18.27
N THR A 250 -2.58 -13.58 18.48
CA THR A 250 -2.50 -12.40 19.35
C THR A 250 -2.30 -12.75 20.84
N SER A 251 -2.52 -14.00 21.22
CA SER A 251 -2.38 -14.49 22.60
C SER A 251 -0.95 -14.92 22.91
N THR A 252 -0.23 -15.46 21.94
CA THR A 252 1.12 -16.05 22.12
C THR A 252 2.21 -15.33 21.34
N GLY A 253 1.84 -14.66 20.25
CA GLY A 253 2.74 -13.96 19.33
C GLY A 253 3.42 -14.90 18.34
N GLN A 254 2.96 -16.15 18.29
CA GLN A 254 3.48 -17.13 17.35
C GLN A 254 2.82 -16.96 15.98
N PHE A 255 3.59 -17.15 14.92
CA PHE A 255 3.02 -17.37 13.60
C PHE A 255 2.25 -18.68 13.60
N ILE A 256 1.04 -18.66 13.03
CA ILE A 256 0.15 -19.83 12.99
C ILE A 256 -0.01 -20.40 11.59
N THR A 257 0.47 -19.70 10.58
CA THR A 257 0.57 -20.14 9.19
C THR A 257 1.95 -19.86 8.61
N PHE A 258 2.26 -20.50 7.48
CA PHE A 258 3.49 -20.27 6.71
C PHE A 258 3.25 -19.75 5.29
N ASP A 259 1.99 -19.49 4.91
CA ASP A 259 1.65 -18.80 3.67
C ASP A 259 2.19 -17.37 3.76
N GLY A 260 2.83 -16.92 2.70
CA GLY A 260 3.69 -15.74 2.75
C GLY A 260 4.37 -15.47 1.42
N GLY A 261 5.13 -14.39 1.39
CA GLY A 261 5.71 -13.88 0.16
C GLY A 261 5.63 -12.36 0.16
N TRP A 262 5.06 -11.79 -0.90
CA TRP A 262 4.88 -10.34 -1.07
C TRP A 262 3.41 -9.97 -1.30
N GLU A 263 2.49 -10.92 -1.08
CA GLU A 263 1.06 -10.80 -1.31
C GLU A 263 0.29 -10.13 -0.17
N ALA A 264 -1.01 -9.96 -0.40
CA ALA A 264 -1.94 -9.39 0.56
C ALA A 264 -1.84 -10.06 1.95
N GLY A 265 -1.73 -9.23 2.99
CA GLY A 265 -1.67 -9.70 4.39
C GLY A 265 -0.25 -9.80 4.96
N VAL A 266 0.79 -9.72 4.12
CA VAL A 266 2.20 -9.60 4.53
C VAL A 266 2.90 -8.41 3.86
N ASP A 267 2.53 -8.09 2.63
CA ASP A 267 2.94 -6.93 1.82
C ASP A 267 3.49 -5.72 2.60
N SER A 268 2.60 -4.94 3.23
CA SER A 268 2.90 -3.67 3.87
C SER A 268 3.80 -3.82 5.10
N PHE A 269 3.86 -5.00 5.74
CA PHE A 269 4.89 -5.26 6.75
C PHE A 269 6.27 -5.25 6.12
N ILE A 270 6.47 -5.99 5.03
CA ILE A 270 7.75 -6.02 4.30
C ILE A 270 8.08 -4.62 3.79
N GLU A 271 7.08 -3.94 3.25
CA GLU A 271 7.20 -2.58 2.76
C GLU A 271 7.76 -1.62 3.83
N TYR A 272 7.18 -1.68 5.02
CA TYR A 272 7.55 -0.83 6.13
C TYR A 272 8.89 -1.16 6.76
N LEU A 273 9.41 -2.38 6.61
CA LEU A 273 10.73 -2.73 7.14
C LEU A 273 11.82 -1.77 6.63
N ILE A 274 11.85 -1.52 5.32
CA ILE A 274 12.82 -0.59 4.73
C ILE A 274 12.37 0.87 4.82
N LYS A 275 11.08 1.16 4.63
CA LYS A 275 10.56 2.54 4.73
C LYS A 275 10.75 3.11 6.13
N GLY A 276 10.64 2.30 7.19
CA GLY A 276 10.95 2.69 8.56
C GLY A 276 12.41 3.11 8.75
N TYR A 277 13.36 2.39 8.13
CA TYR A 277 14.76 2.75 8.14
C TYR A 277 15.08 4.00 7.33
N VAL A 278 14.42 4.20 6.19
CA VAL A 278 14.52 5.46 5.42
C VAL A 278 13.97 6.62 6.23
N TYR A 279 12.87 6.43 6.97
CA TYR A 279 12.28 7.44 7.83
C TYR A 279 13.22 7.89 8.96
N ASP A 280 13.74 6.95 9.75
CA ASP A 280 14.60 7.23 10.89
C ASP A 280 15.77 6.24 11.04
N ARG A 281 16.85 6.47 10.30
CA ARG A 281 18.03 5.56 10.25
C ARG A 281 18.84 5.50 11.55
N ASP A 282 18.69 6.51 12.40
CA ASP A 282 19.38 6.59 13.69
C ASP A 282 18.65 5.79 14.79
N ASP A 283 17.40 5.37 14.56
CA ASP A 283 16.64 4.55 15.50
C ASP A 283 17.06 3.07 15.44
N THR A 284 17.30 2.47 16.60
CA THR A 284 17.82 1.10 16.71
C THR A 284 16.82 0.03 16.29
N TYR A 285 15.53 0.28 16.47
CA TYR A 285 14.49 -0.62 15.99
C TYR A 285 14.41 -0.56 14.47
N MET A 286 14.50 0.64 13.88
CA MET A 286 14.55 0.81 12.42
C MET A 286 15.78 0.14 11.78
N GLN A 287 16.93 0.16 12.45
CA GLN A 287 18.09 -0.61 12.01
C GLN A 287 17.81 -2.12 12.01
N SER A 288 17.10 -2.62 13.01
CA SER A 288 16.70 -4.04 13.10
C SER A 288 15.69 -4.40 12.00
N MET A 289 14.76 -3.48 11.68
CA MET A 289 13.83 -3.65 10.56
C MET A 289 14.58 -3.73 9.22
N LYS A 290 15.57 -2.87 8.99
CA LYS A 290 16.43 -2.93 7.80
C LYS A 290 17.23 -4.23 7.72
N ASP A 291 17.77 -4.73 8.83
CA ASP A 291 18.47 -6.01 8.85
C ASP A 291 17.53 -7.17 8.50
N PHE A 292 16.29 -7.15 9.02
CA PHE A 292 15.27 -8.14 8.66
C PHE A 292 14.88 -8.03 7.18
N TRP A 293 14.66 -6.82 6.67
CA TRP A 293 14.35 -6.58 5.26
C TRP A 293 15.42 -7.13 4.32
N LEU A 294 16.70 -6.96 4.66
CA LEU A 294 17.80 -7.50 3.86
C LEU A 294 17.72 -9.03 3.76
N VAL A 295 17.43 -9.71 4.87
CA VAL A 295 17.22 -11.17 4.87
C VAL A 295 16.01 -11.53 3.99
N THR A 296 14.88 -10.83 4.16
CA THR A 296 13.67 -11.04 3.34
C THR A 296 13.94 -10.85 1.85
N ALA A 297 14.64 -9.77 1.46
CA ALA A 297 14.96 -9.48 0.05
C ALA A 297 15.93 -10.50 -0.56
N GLU A 298 16.94 -10.93 0.21
CA GLU A 298 17.89 -11.97 -0.22
C GLU A 298 17.19 -13.32 -0.40
N SER A 299 16.37 -13.74 0.56
CA SER A 299 15.57 -14.98 0.45
C SER A 299 14.51 -14.89 -0.64
N THR A 300 13.95 -13.72 -0.90
CA THR A 300 13.06 -13.47 -2.05
C THR A 300 13.79 -13.79 -3.35
N GLN A 301 14.98 -13.21 -3.54
CA GLN A 301 15.79 -13.41 -4.73
C GLN A 301 16.22 -14.87 -4.91
N GLU A 302 16.51 -15.58 -3.81
CA GLU A 302 16.99 -16.95 -3.85
C GLU A 302 15.88 -17.98 -4.12
N HIS A 303 14.68 -17.78 -3.55
CA HIS A 303 13.69 -18.85 -3.46
C HIS A 303 12.41 -18.60 -4.26
N ILE A 304 11.89 -17.36 -4.28
CA ILE A 304 10.55 -17.08 -4.83
C ILE A 304 10.55 -16.13 -6.02
N ALA A 305 11.67 -15.49 -6.36
CA ALA A 305 11.82 -14.74 -7.61
C ALA A 305 12.04 -15.69 -8.79
N LEU A 306 10.95 -16.10 -9.45
CA LEU A 306 10.95 -17.18 -10.43
C LEU A 306 10.48 -16.71 -11.81
N SER A 307 11.09 -17.29 -12.85
CA SER A 307 10.67 -17.10 -14.24
C SER A 307 9.68 -18.18 -14.67
N PRO A 308 8.64 -17.83 -15.45
CA PRO A 308 7.76 -18.83 -16.02
C PRO A 308 8.43 -19.74 -17.06
N TYR A 309 7.85 -20.92 -17.26
CA TYR A 309 8.32 -21.91 -18.23
C TYR A 309 8.50 -21.29 -19.63
N HIS A 310 9.73 -21.33 -20.16
CA HIS A 310 10.12 -20.74 -21.46
C HIS A 310 10.02 -19.21 -21.58
N HIS A 311 9.85 -18.48 -20.47
CA HIS A 311 9.80 -17.02 -20.44
C HIS A 311 10.84 -16.42 -19.47
N PRO A 312 12.15 -16.60 -19.74
CA PRO A 312 13.23 -16.11 -18.87
C PRO A 312 13.34 -14.57 -18.82
N GLU A 313 12.64 -13.86 -19.70
CA GLU A 313 12.51 -12.40 -19.69
C GLU A 313 11.57 -11.89 -18.59
N LEU A 314 10.74 -12.75 -18.01
CA LEU A 314 9.82 -12.43 -16.92
C LEU A 314 10.38 -12.90 -15.58
N THR A 315 10.06 -12.16 -14.51
CA THR A 315 10.35 -12.53 -13.13
C THR A 315 9.18 -12.11 -12.27
N PHE A 316 8.49 -13.10 -11.69
CA PHE A 316 7.41 -12.89 -10.72
C PHE A 316 7.85 -13.38 -9.34
N LEU A 317 7.14 -12.93 -8.31
CA LEU A 317 7.38 -13.36 -6.93
C LEU A 317 6.31 -14.36 -6.54
N SER A 318 6.71 -15.63 -6.42
CA SER A 318 5.82 -16.71 -6.00
C SER A 318 5.34 -16.53 -4.57
N GLN A 319 4.05 -16.78 -4.34
CA GLN A 319 3.48 -16.97 -3.00
C GLN A 319 3.91 -18.31 -2.39
N LEU A 320 3.74 -18.44 -1.08
CA LEU A 320 3.85 -19.68 -0.32
C LEU A 320 2.47 -20.13 0.14
N ASP A 321 2.24 -21.45 0.20
CA ASP A 321 1.04 -22.01 0.83
C ASP A 321 1.18 -22.08 2.37
N GLU A 322 0.11 -22.49 3.06
CA GLU A 322 0.04 -22.55 4.53
C GLU A 322 1.12 -23.43 5.17
N ASP A 323 1.71 -24.35 4.41
CA ASP A 323 2.80 -25.25 4.82
C ASP A 323 4.19 -24.70 4.43
N GLY A 324 4.24 -23.56 3.75
CA GLY A 324 5.46 -22.89 3.30
C GLY A 324 6.00 -23.40 1.96
N ASN A 325 5.20 -24.12 1.16
CA ASN A 325 5.60 -24.57 -0.17
C ASN A 325 5.35 -23.49 -1.22
N ILE A 326 6.24 -23.42 -2.21
CA ILE A 326 6.14 -22.46 -3.31
C ILE A 326 4.89 -22.73 -4.16
N MET A 327 4.09 -21.70 -4.36
CA MET A 327 3.00 -21.63 -5.33
C MET A 327 3.42 -20.73 -6.51
N TRP A 328 3.26 -21.22 -7.73
CA TRP A 328 3.53 -20.45 -8.96
C TRP A 328 2.34 -19.54 -9.31
N THR A 329 2.01 -18.68 -8.37
CA THR A 329 0.98 -17.65 -8.47
C THR A 329 1.45 -16.36 -7.77
N MET A 330 0.87 -15.24 -8.16
CA MET A 330 1.20 -13.90 -7.66
C MET A 330 -0.02 -13.00 -7.83
N ASP A 331 -0.47 -12.41 -6.72
CA ASP A 331 -1.50 -11.37 -6.72
C ASP A 331 -0.96 -10.02 -7.16
N ASP A 332 -1.90 -9.13 -7.47
CA ASP A 332 -1.59 -7.82 -7.97
C ASP A 332 -1.02 -6.90 -6.88
N TYR A 333 -1.38 -7.13 -5.61
CA TYR A 333 -0.75 -6.48 -4.46
C TYR A 333 0.77 -6.67 -4.50
N ALA A 334 1.26 -7.89 -4.73
CA ALA A 334 2.71 -8.17 -4.78
C ALA A 334 3.49 -7.37 -5.84
N CYS A 335 2.82 -6.70 -6.77
CA CYS A 335 3.50 -5.79 -7.69
C CYS A 335 4.14 -4.58 -7.02
N PHE A 336 3.83 -4.24 -5.75
CA PHE A 336 4.50 -3.16 -5.01
C PHE A 336 5.98 -3.48 -4.75
N ALA A 337 6.31 -4.79 -4.73
CA ALA A 337 7.62 -5.31 -4.40
C ALA A 337 8.72 -4.74 -5.30
N GLY A 338 8.42 -4.47 -6.58
CA GLY A 338 9.36 -3.87 -7.52
C GLY A 338 9.91 -2.53 -6.99
N GLY A 339 9.02 -1.63 -6.57
CA GLY A 339 9.33 -0.33 -6.00
C GLY A 339 10.01 -0.44 -4.65
N ASN A 340 9.59 -1.39 -3.81
CA ASN A 340 10.20 -1.62 -2.50
C ASN A 340 11.66 -2.14 -2.61
N LEU A 341 11.91 -3.11 -3.49
CA LEU A 341 13.24 -3.64 -3.79
C LEU A 341 14.13 -2.57 -4.45
N LEU A 342 13.57 -1.72 -5.31
CA LEU A 342 14.27 -0.57 -5.88
C LEU A 342 14.69 0.45 -4.80
N LEU A 343 13.76 0.83 -3.92
CA LEU A 343 14.00 1.74 -2.80
C LEU A 343 15.14 1.21 -1.91
N GLY A 344 14.97 0.01 -1.35
CA GLY A 344 15.95 -0.54 -0.42
C GLY A 344 17.26 -0.94 -1.08
N GLY A 345 17.20 -1.54 -2.26
CA GLY A 345 18.38 -1.96 -3.01
C GLY A 345 19.28 -0.76 -3.34
N HIS A 346 18.68 0.34 -3.83
CA HIS A 346 19.45 1.54 -4.16
C HIS A 346 19.96 2.25 -2.90
N TYR A 347 19.09 2.44 -1.89
CA TYR A 347 19.45 3.11 -0.64
C TYR A 347 20.59 2.42 0.11
N LEU A 348 20.64 1.09 0.07
CA LEU A 348 21.62 0.26 0.77
C LEU A 348 22.82 -0.18 -0.10
N ASP A 349 22.94 0.31 -1.34
CA ASP A 349 24.00 -0.08 -2.30
C ASP A 349 24.06 -1.60 -2.57
N ARG A 350 22.89 -2.20 -2.83
CA ARG A 350 22.70 -3.62 -3.15
C ARG A 350 22.25 -3.79 -4.61
N PRO A 351 23.19 -3.73 -5.58
CA PRO A 351 22.86 -3.69 -7.01
C PRO A 351 22.09 -4.92 -7.51
N GLU A 352 22.28 -6.09 -6.90
CA GLU A 352 21.54 -7.31 -7.20
C GLU A 352 20.06 -7.20 -6.83
N ILE A 353 19.76 -6.60 -5.67
CA ILE A 353 18.38 -6.35 -5.22
C ILE A 353 17.75 -5.24 -6.07
N THR A 354 18.49 -4.17 -6.38
CA THR A 354 18.03 -3.13 -7.31
C THR A 354 17.67 -3.72 -8.68
N ALA A 355 18.52 -4.62 -9.21
CA ALA A 355 18.27 -5.29 -10.48
C ALA A 355 17.04 -6.22 -10.42
N LEU A 356 16.81 -6.88 -9.29
CA LEU A 356 15.57 -7.65 -9.07
C LEU A 356 14.35 -6.73 -9.09
N GLY A 357 14.38 -5.60 -8.39
CA GLY A 357 13.29 -4.62 -8.39
C GLY A 357 12.92 -4.12 -9.79
N ILE A 358 13.92 -3.86 -10.64
CA ILE A 358 13.71 -3.53 -12.07
C ILE A 358 12.96 -4.66 -12.81
N LYS A 359 13.37 -5.92 -12.62
CA LYS A 359 12.76 -7.06 -13.31
C LYS A 359 11.32 -7.30 -12.87
N VAL A 360 11.05 -7.19 -11.57
CA VAL A 360 9.70 -7.35 -11.01
C VAL A 360 8.79 -6.23 -11.53
N ALA A 361 9.24 -4.97 -11.47
CA ALA A 361 8.48 -3.84 -12.00
C ALA A 361 8.19 -3.95 -13.51
N ASP A 362 9.17 -4.37 -14.34
CA ASP A 362 8.95 -4.59 -15.78
C ASP A 362 7.98 -5.75 -16.03
N SER A 363 8.04 -6.82 -15.24
CA SER A 363 7.14 -7.97 -15.36
C SER A 363 5.70 -7.61 -14.98
N CYS A 364 5.51 -6.79 -13.93
CA CYS A 364 4.21 -6.23 -13.56
C CYS A 364 3.66 -5.24 -14.61
N HIS A 365 4.49 -4.50 -15.32
CA HIS A 365 4.00 -3.72 -16.47
C HIS A 365 3.58 -4.63 -17.64
N ARG A 366 4.35 -5.70 -17.93
CA ARG A 366 3.99 -6.68 -18.97
C ARG A 366 2.68 -7.39 -18.67
N TRP A 367 2.41 -7.65 -17.39
CA TRP A 367 1.11 -8.12 -16.90
C TRP A 367 -0.03 -7.23 -17.45
N TYR A 368 0.11 -5.90 -17.36
CA TYR A 368 -0.87 -4.92 -17.85
C TYR A 368 -0.94 -4.83 -19.37
N ASN A 369 0.20 -4.63 -20.03
CA ASN A 369 0.26 -4.32 -21.46
C ASN A 369 -0.08 -5.51 -22.38
N ALA A 370 -0.21 -6.71 -21.81
CA ALA A 370 -0.59 -7.91 -22.55
C ALA A 370 -2.11 -8.07 -22.77
N THR A 371 -2.94 -7.29 -22.06
CA THR A 371 -4.40 -7.39 -22.13
C THR A 371 -4.99 -6.50 -23.22
N LEU A 372 -6.26 -6.71 -23.57
CA LEU A 372 -6.93 -5.91 -24.59
C LEU A 372 -7.11 -4.44 -24.15
N THR A 373 -7.32 -4.19 -22.86
CA THR A 373 -7.53 -2.85 -22.32
C THR A 373 -6.22 -2.12 -22.02
N GLY A 374 -5.11 -2.83 -21.85
CA GLY A 374 -3.87 -2.26 -21.31
C GLY A 374 -3.89 -2.09 -19.78
N LEU A 375 -4.88 -2.70 -19.11
CA LEU A 375 -4.99 -2.79 -17.65
C LEU A 375 -4.72 -4.23 -17.21
N GLY A 376 -4.07 -4.41 -16.08
CA GLY A 376 -3.77 -5.75 -15.55
C GLY A 376 -4.98 -6.34 -14.84
N PRO A 377 -5.20 -7.66 -14.92
CA PRO A 377 -6.13 -8.32 -14.02
C PRO A 377 -5.74 -8.11 -12.55
N SER A 378 -6.74 -8.03 -11.69
CA SER A 378 -6.64 -7.90 -10.24
C SER A 378 -7.46 -8.98 -9.55
N SER A 379 -7.05 -9.35 -8.35
CA SER A 379 -7.85 -10.21 -7.48
C SER A 379 -9.28 -9.66 -7.30
N LYS A 380 -10.28 -10.56 -7.21
CA LYS A 380 -11.71 -10.19 -7.19
C LYS A 380 -12.16 -9.53 -5.89
N ASP A 381 -11.29 -9.47 -4.88
CA ASP A 381 -11.70 -9.27 -3.50
C ASP A 381 -12.14 -7.82 -3.24
N HIS A 382 -13.44 -7.58 -3.46
CA HIS A 382 -14.16 -6.40 -3.00
C HIS A 382 -14.48 -6.45 -1.51
N SER A 383 -14.09 -7.51 -0.78
CA SER A 383 -14.15 -7.42 0.66
C SER A 383 -13.12 -6.38 1.07
N LEU A 384 -13.59 -5.19 1.45
CA LEU A 384 -12.90 -4.18 2.27
C LEU A 384 -12.51 -4.75 3.66
N TYR A 385 -12.34 -6.06 3.74
CA TYR A 385 -12.22 -6.88 4.93
C TYR A 385 -11.35 -8.13 4.70
N PRO A 386 -10.20 -8.10 3.98
CA PRO A 386 -9.28 -9.24 4.03
C PRO A 386 -8.88 -9.54 5.49
N CYS A 387 -8.89 -8.49 6.33
CA CYS A 387 -8.60 -8.50 7.76
C CYS A 387 -9.79 -8.84 8.69
N TYR A 388 -11.02 -8.98 8.18
CA TYR A 388 -12.20 -9.40 8.97
C TYR A 388 -12.92 -10.64 8.42
N SER A 389 -12.51 -11.19 7.28
CA SER A 389 -13.03 -12.47 6.88
C SER A 389 -12.58 -13.54 7.88
N THR A 390 -13.48 -14.45 8.24
CA THR A 390 -13.08 -15.74 8.77
C THR A 390 -12.31 -16.40 7.65
N VAL A 391 -10.99 -16.21 7.61
CA VAL A 391 -10.16 -16.84 6.59
C VAL A 391 -10.26 -18.33 6.88
N GLN A 392 -11.11 -19.02 6.12
CA GLN A 392 -10.94 -20.44 5.91
C GLN A 392 -9.72 -20.58 5.01
N HIS A 393 -8.56 -20.51 5.67
CA HIS A 393 -7.30 -21.04 5.18
C HIS A 393 -7.57 -22.46 4.65
N GLY A 394 -7.30 -22.67 3.36
CA GLY A 394 -7.56 -23.92 2.63
C GLY A 394 -8.37 -23.81 1.34
N ALA A 395 -8.89 -22.63 0.96
CA ALA A 395 -9.50 -22.41 -0.35
C ALA A 395 -8.59 -21.52 -1.21
N HIS A 396 -8.05 -22.06 -2.31
CA HIS A 396 -7.32 -21.28 -3.31
C HIS A 396 -8.19 -20.09 -3.77
N GLN A 397 -7.88 -18.89 -3.28
CA GLN A 397 -8.48 -17.68 -3.82
C GLN A 397 -7.71 -17.30 -5.08
N ALA A 398 -8.43 -17.02 -6.17
CA ALA A 398 -7.81 -16.60 -7.42
C ALA A 398 -6.98 -15.34 -7.18
N THR A 399 -5.66 -15.48 -7.25
CA THR A 399 -4.68 -14.50 -6.79
C THR A 399 -4.12 -13.72 -7.97
N GLY A 400 -4.95 -13.21 -8.88
CA GLY A 400 -4.45 -12.48 -10.06
C GLY A 400 -3.93 -13.38 -11.18
N ILE A 401 -2.66 -13.78 -11.15
CA ILE A 401 -2.03 -14.61 -12.20
C ILE A 401 -1.33 -15.85 -11.67
N GLY A 402 -1.45 -16.95 -12.41
CA GLY A 402 -0.69 -18.19 -12.19
C GLY A 402 0.24 -18.51 -13.36
N TRP A 403 1.25 -19.34 -13.14
CA TRP A 403 2.13 -19.80 -14.22
C TRP A 403 2.64 -21.23 -14.06
N TYR A 404 3.24 -21.74 -15.13
CA TYR A 404 3.84 -23.07 -15.14
C TYR A 404 5.30 -23.01 -14.71
N ASN A 405 5.67 -23.91 -13.80
CA ASN A 405 7.04 -24.00 -13.28
C ASN A 405 8.04 -24.52 -14.33
N ALA A 406 9.32 -24.61 -13.97
CA ALA A 406 10.37 -25.09 -14.88
C ALA A 406 10.15 -26.51 -15.44
N SER A 407 9.33 -27.33 -14.79
CA SER A 407 8.90 -28.67 -15.25
C SER A 407 7.58 -28.64 -16.03
N ASN A 408 7.13 -27.45 -16.42
CA ASN A 408 5.89 -27.17 -17.11
C ASN A 408 4.64 -27.67 -16.35
N GLN A 409 4.68 -27.67 -15.02
CA GLN A 409 3.54 -28.05 -14.16
C GLN A 409 2.91 -26.80 -13.52
N PRO A 410 1.57 -26.74 -13.45
CA PRO A 410 0.90 -25.73 -12.64
C PRO A 410 1.02 -26.07 -11.15
N TYR A 411 0.76 -25.08 -10.29
CA TYR A 411 0.69 -25.31 -8.85
C TYR A 411 -0.61 -26.05 -8.45
N ASP A 412 -1.71 -25.81 -9.17
CA ASP A 412 -2.97 -26.57 -9.05
C ASP A 412 -3.27 -27.34 -10.36
N PRO A 413 -3.56 -28.66 -10.30
CA PRO A 413 -3.97 -29.46 -11.46
C PRO A 413 -5.14 -28.89 -12.28
N GLU A 414 -6.06 -28.13 -11.69
CA GLU A 414 -7.19 -27.49 -12.39
C GLU A 414 -6.72 -26.49 -13.46
N TYR A 415 -5.54 -25.90 -13.25
CA TYR A 415 -4.92 -24.99 -14.21
C TYR A 415 -4.23 -25.72 -15.39
N ASN A 416 -4.30 -27.05 -15.45
CA ASN A 416 -3.77 -27.85 -16.57
C ASN A 416 -4.79 -28.04 -17.71
N ASN A 417 -5.39 -26.96 -18.21
CA ASN A 417 -6.36 -27.01 -19.31
C ASN A 417 -5.88 -26.23 -20.55
N ALA A 418 -6.54 -26.44 -21.69
CA ALA A 418 -6.12 -25.89 -22.98
C ALA A 418 -6.06 -24.36 -23.00
N THR A 419 -6.95 -23.67 -22.28
CA THR A 419 -7.02 -22.20 -22.24
C THR A 419 -5.81 -21.63 -21.52
N TYR A 420 -5.53 -22.10 -20.31
CA TYR A 420 -4.39 -21.61 -19.52
C TYR A 420 -3.06 -22.05 -20.11
N ARG A 421 -2.99 -23.23 -20.73
CA ARG A 421 -1.80 -23.66 -21.49
C ARG A 421 -1.50 -22.73 -22.66
N ALA A 422 -2.54 -22.29 -23.39
CA ALA A 422 -2.38 -21.33 -24.48
C ALA A 422 -1.96 -19.95 -23.99
N GLN A 423 -2.49 -19.49 -22.85
CA GLN A 423 -2.07 -18.24 -22.22
C GLN A 423 -0.62 -18.33 -21.75
N GLY A 424 -0.26 -19.36 -20.96
CA GLY A 424 1.09 -19.55 -20.44
C GLY A 424 2.15 -19.68 -21.54
N ALA A 425 1.83 -20.33 -22.66
CA ALA A 425 2.76 -20.41 -23.80
C ALA A 425 2.93 -19.10 -24.59
N LYS A 426 1.94 -18.18 -24.50
CA LYS A 426 1.96 -16.90 -25.21
C LYS A 426 2.51 -15.77 -24.34
N LEU A 427 2.12 -15.76 -23.07
CA LEU A 427 2.31 -14.65 -22.13
C LEU A 427 3.30 -14.99 -21.01
N GLY A 428 3.61 -16.26 -20.79
CA GLY A 428 4.34 -16.75 -19.61
C GLY A 428 3.44 -17.08 -18.42
N TYR A 429 2.26 -16.48 -18.34
CA TYR A 429 1.30 -16.68 -17.25
C TYR A 429 -0.12 -16.87 -17.79
N PHE A 430 -1.04 -17.25 -16.91
CA PHE A 430 -2.46 -17.31 -17.16
C PHE A 430 -3.22 -16.46 -16.14
N ILE A 431 -4.38 -15.97 -16.54
CA ILE A 431 -5.20 -15.05 -15.75
C ILE A 431 -6.26 -15.85 -15.00
N GLU A 432 -6.24 -15.81 -13.68
CA GLU A 432 -7.22 -16.49 -12.83
C GLU A 432 -8.46 -15.63 -12.62
N ASP A 433 -8.25 -14.31 -12.48
CA ASP A 433 -9.31 -13.32 -12.39
C ASP A 433 -9.14 -12.23 -13.43
N PRO A 434 -10.07 -12.04 -14.39
CA PRO A 434 -9.91 -11.03 -15.42
C PRO A 434 -10.32 -9.62 -14.97
N SER A 435 -10.85 -9.44 -13.77
CA SER A 435 -11.36 -8.14 -13.32
C SER A 435 -10.25 -7.12 -13.07
N TYR A 436 -10.57 -5.82 -13.04
CA TYR A 436 -9.64 -4.76 -12.66
C TYR A 436 -10.28 -3.86 -11.61
N ARG A 437 -9.56 -3.64 -10.51
CA ARG A 437 -10.00 -2.93 -9.30
C ARG A 437 -9.22 -1.65 -8.99
N SER A 438 -8.37 -1.20 -9.92
CA SER A 438 -7.52 -0.02 -9.71
C SER A 438 -6.55 -0.08 -8.54
N TYR A 439 -6.18 -1.27 -8.09
CA TYR A 439 -5.10 -1.38 -7.12
C TYR A 439 -3.79 -0.75 -7.70
N PRO A 440 -3.10 0.09 -6.91
CA PRO A 440 -2.07 1.01 -7.40
C PRO A 440 -0.66 0.43 -7.50
N GLU A 441 -0.43 -0.79 -7.04
CA GLU A 441 0.90 -1.33 -6.74
C GLU A 441 1.83 -1.41 -7.97
N PRO A 442 1.34 -1.75 -9.18
CA PRO A 442 2.14 -1.63 -10.40
C PRO A 442 2.54 -0.18 -10.71
N LEU A 443 1.63 0.79 -10.50
CA LEU A 443 1.90 2.23 -10.70
C LEU A 443 2.94 2.73 -9.70
N GLU A 444 2.89 2.27 -8.45
CA GLU A 444 3.89 2.54 -7.42
C GLU A 444 5.26 2.06 -7.88
N SER A 445 5.38 0.79 -8.26
CA SER A 445 6.65 0.21 -8.71
C SER A 445 7.24 0.94 -9.91
N ILE A 446 6.41 1.30 -10.89
CA ILE A 446 6.84 2.08 -12.06
C ILE A 446 7.30 3.49 -11.65
N PHE A 447 6.61 4.14 -10.69
CA PHE A 447 7.02 5.42 -10.13
C PHE A 447 8.41 5.32 -9.48
N TYR A 448 8.63 4.37 -8.57
CA TYR A 448 9.93 4.16 -7.94
C TYR A 448 11.01 3.84 -8.99
N ALA A 449 10.71 3.02 -9.98
CA ALA A 449 11.64 2.70 -11.05
C ALA A 449 12.07 3.93 -11.85
N TYR A 450 11.14 4.83 -12.18
CA TYR A 450 11.48 6.13 -12.77
C TYR A 450 12.37 6.96 -11.84
N ARG A 451 11.95 7.14 -10.58
CA ARG A 451 12.65 8.01 -9.62
C ARG A 451 14.06 7.55 -9.29
N VAL A 452 14.28 6.23 -9.21
CA VAL A 452 15.57 5.63 -8.86
C VAL A 452 16.51 5.57 -10.07
N THR A 453 15.99 5.28 -11.26
CA THR A 453 16.84 5.02 -12.44
C THR A 453 16.99 6.21 -13.39
N GLY A 454 16.03 7.14 -13.37
CA GLY A 454 15.92 8.21 -14.36
C GLY A 454 15.50 7.75 -15.76
N ASP A 455 15.18 6.46 -15.94
CA ASP A 455 14.81 5.91 -17.25
C ASP A 455 13.38 6.31 -17.63
N THR A 456 13.26 7.03 -18.73
CA THR A 456 11.97 7.57 -19.21
C THR A 456 11.00 6.50 -19.69
N ARG A 457 11.43 5.24 -19.88
CA ARG A 457 10.51 4.13 -20.22
C ARG A 457 9.41 3.98 -19.16
N TRP A 458 9.76 4.19 -17.89
CA TRP A 458 8.84 4.05 -16.77
C TRP A 458 7.74 5.12 -16.81
N GLN A 459 8.08 6.35 -17.22
CA GLN A 459 7.06 7.37 -17.47
C GLN A 459 6.14 6.97 -18.63
N GLN A 460 6.69 6.35 -19.69
CA GLN A 460 5.88 5.86 -20.80
C GLN A 460 4.92 4.74 -20.35
N TYR A 461 5.37 3.82 -19.50
CA TYR A 461 4.54 2.77 -18.92
C TYR A 461 3.36 3.34 -18.12
N ASN A 462 3.61 4.27 -17.19
CA ASN A 462 2.53 4.92 -16.44
C ASN A 462 1.61 5.77 -17.34
N TRP A 463 2.13 6.32 -18.45
CA TRP A 463 1.30 7.04 -19.40
C TRP A 463 0.37 6.11 -20.18
N GLU A 464 0.84 4.92 -20.55
CA GLU A 464 0.01 3.87 -21.16
C GLU A 464 -1.13 3.45 -20.23
N ILE A 465 -0.82 3.21 -18.94
CA ILE A 465 -1.83 2.82 -17.94
C ILE A 465 -2.84 3.96 -17.72
N PHE A 466 -2.40 5.22 -17.61
CA PHE A 466 -3.31 6.36 -17.50
C PHE A 466 -4.25 6.50 -18.71
N ASN A 467 -3.74 6.32 -19.93
CA ASN A 467 -4.58 6.35 -21.13
C ASN A 467 -5.57 5.16 -21.15
N ALA A 468 -5.17 3.99 -20.66
CA ALA A 468 -6.04 2.83 -20.54
C ALA A 468 -7.18 3.08 -19.54
N LEU A 469 -6.88 3.67 -18.38
CA LEU A 469 -7.87 4.15 -17.40
C LEU A 469 -8.85 5.15 -18.02
N ASP A 470 -8.36 6.18 -18.71
CA ASP A 470 -9.23 7.18 -19.36
C ASP A 470 -10.00 6.62 -20.56
N THR A 471 -9.56 5.50 -21.16
CA THR A 471 -10.27 4.82 -22.26
C THR A 471 -11.35 3.87 -21.74
N ALA A 472 -11.13 3.25 -20.59
CA ALA A 472 -12.06 2.31 -19.98
C ALA A 472 -13.35 2.99 -19.45
N ARG A 473 -13.32 4.31 -19.21
CA ARG A 473 -14.50 5.07 -18.77
C ARG A 473 -15.61 5.12 -19.84
N SER A 474 -16.85 5.35 -19.39
CA SER A 474 -17.96 5.63 -20.31
C SER A 474 -18.15 7.12 -20.56
N LYS A 475 -19.02 7.49 -21.50
CA LYS A 475 -19.49 8.88 -21.63
C LYS A 475 -20.32 9.36 -20.44
N ALA A 476 -20.83 8.44 -19.61
CA ALA A 476 -21.76 8.74 -18.54
C ALA A 476 -21.07 8.97 -17.19
N VAL A 477 -19.91 8.35 -16.95
CA VAL A 477 -19.16 8.46 -15.69
C VAL A 477 -17.68 8.77 -15.92
N PRO A 478 -17.05 9.62 -15.08
CA PRO A 478 -15.64 9.99 -15.26
C PRO A 478 -14.65 8.82 -15.10
N TYR A 479 -14.88 7.91 -14.16
CA TYR A 479 -14.13 6.66 -13.96
C TYR A 479 -15.04 5.54 -13.42
N ALA A 480 -14.69 4.28 -13.74
CA ALA A 480 -15.26 3.09 -13.14
C ALA A 480 -14.32 1.89 -13.35
N GLU A 481 -14.29 0.99 -12.38
CA GLU A 481 -13.64 -0.32 -12.49
C GLU A 481 -14.29 -1.20 -13.57
N ILE A 482 -13.58 -2.26 -13.98
CA ILE A 482 -14.03 -3.12 -15.09
C ILE A 482 -14.01 -4.61 -14.74
N SER A 483 -14.92 -5.37 -15.36
CA SER A 483 -15.10 -6.80 -15.09
C SER A 483 -14.09 -7.72 -15.78
N ASP A 484 -13.52 -7.30 -16.90
CA ASP A 484 -12.72 -8.17 -17.76
C ASP A 484 -11.77 -7.37 -18.67
N VAL A 485 -10.50 -7.33 -18.29
CA VAL A 485 -9.39 -6.68 -19.02
C VAL A 485 -9.15 -7.23 -20.42
N ASN A 486 -9.71 -8.39 -20.79
CA ASN A 486 -9.62 -8.96 -22.12
C ASN A 486 -10.89 -8.77 -22.96
N LYS A 487 -11.85 -7.97 -22.50
CA LYS A 487 -13.04 -7.58 -23.28
C LYS A 487 -12.92 -6.15 -23.81
N PRO A 488 -13.53 -5.84 -24.97
CA PRO A 488 -13.61 -4.47 -25.47
C PRO A 488 -14.19 -3.54 -24.39
N TYR A 489 -13.50 -2.45 -24.11
CA TYR A 489 -13.85 -1.48 -23.05
C TYR A 489 -13.97 -2.09 -21.64
N GLY A 490 -13.30 -3.21 -21.36
CA GLY A 490 -13.29 -3.82 -20.03
C GLY A 490 -14.52 -4.68 -19.67
N GLY A 491 -15.42 -4.92 -20.63
CA GLY A 491 -16.66 -5.66 -20.38
C GLY A 491 -17.70 -4.79 -19.69
N THR A 492 -18.18 -5.20 -18.51
CA THR A 492 -19.11 -4.40 -17.70
C THR A 492 -18.35 -3.49 -16.74
N LEU A 493 -18.85 -2.26 -16.59
CA LEU A 493 -18.39 -1.35 -15.54
C LEU A 493 -18.86 -1.81 -14.17
N ILE A 494 -18.07 -1.51 -13.16
CA ILE A 494 -18.35 -1.83 -11.76
C ILE A 494 -18.66 -0.53 -11.03
N ASN A 495 -19.68 -0.58 -10.18
CA ASN A 495 -20.28 0.59 -9.55
C ASN A 495 -19.55 1.01 -8.27
N TYR A 496 -18.23 1.16 -8.33
CA TYR A 496 -17.44 1.53 -7.16
C TYR A 496 -16.17 2.28 -7.58
N VAL A 497 -15.80 3.29 -6.78
CA VAL A 497 -14.52 4.01 -6.85
C VAL A 497 -14.01 4.15 -5.43
N SER A 498 -12.97 3.38 -5.10
CA SER A 498 -12.36 3.43 -3.77
C SER A 498 -11.59 4.73 -3.51
N SER A 499 -11.46 5.10 -2.25
CA SER A 499 -10.70 6.26 -1.78
C SER A 499 -9.22 6.22 -2.22
N PHE A 500 -8.60 5.04 -2.32
CA PHE A 500 -7.23 4.87 -2.81
C PHE A 500 -7.02 5.33 -4.25
N TYR A 501 -8.09 5.44 -5.05
CA TYR A 501 -7.98 6.03 -6.38
C TYR A 501 -7.50 7.48 -6.31
N PHE A 502 -7.94 8.23 -5.29
CA PHE A 502 -7.49 9.58 -5.02
C PHE A 502 -6.13 9.63 -4.31
N ALA A 503 -5.90 8.76 -3.32
CA ALA A 503 -4.65 8.76 -2.56
C ALA A 503 -3.46 8.24 -3.40
N GLU A 504 -3.65 7.19 -4.18
CA GLU A 504 -2.54 6.39 -4.70
C GLU A 504 -2.46 6.44 -6.22
N VAL A 505 -3.51 5.99 -6.92
CA VAL A 505 -3.53 5.89 -8.39
C VAL A 505 -3.20 7.24 -9.02
N LEU A 506 -3.96 8.27 -8.66
CA LEU A 506 -3.76 9.62 -9.21
C LEU A 506 -2.49 10.29 -8.69
N LYS A 507 -2.03 9.97 -7.47
CA LYS A 507 -0.81 10.56 -6.90
C LYS A 507 0.45 9.99 -7.55
N TYR A 508 0.60 8.66 -7.63
CA TYR A 508 1.75 8.03 -8.30
C TYR A 508 1.83 8.42 -9.78
N LEU A 509 0.69 8.45 -10.48
CA LEU A 509 0.63 8.94 -11.86
C LEU A 509 1.08 10.39 -11.97
N TYR A 510 0.57 11.28 -11.10
CA TYR A 510 0.97 12.69 -11.11
C TYR A 510 2.46 12.87 -10.84
N LEU A 511 2.97 12.24 -9.78
CA LEU A 511 4.37 12.33 -9.36
C LEU A 511 5.35 11.69 -10.35
N THR A 512 4.88 10.78 -11.21
CA THR A 512 5.69 10.25 -12.31
C THR A 512 6.00 11.31 -13.36
N PHE A 513 5.10 12.28 -13.58
CA PHE A 513 5.23 13.31 -14.62
C PHE A 513 5.60 14.70 -14.08
N ALA A 514 5.31 14.96 -12.81
CA ALA A 514 5.64 16.23 -12.15
C ALA A 514 7.17 16.45 -12.06
N GLU A 515 7.56 17.67 -11.68
CA GLU A 515 8.96 17.97 -11.39
C GLU A 515 9.49 17.02 -10.29
N PRO A 516 10.65 16.35 -10.49
CA PRO A 516 11.17 15.38 -9.53
C PRO A 516 11.38 15.92 -8.10
N ASP A 517 11.54 17.23 -7.93
CA ASP A 517 11.66 17.82 -6.59
C ASP A 517 10.33 17.84 -5.81
N VAL A 518 9.18 17.70 -6.48
CA VAL A 518 7.87 17.57 -5.84
C VAL A 518 7.78 16.21 -5.15
N VAL A 519 7.68 16.22 -3.82
CA VAL A 519 7.68 15.02 -2.97
C VAL A 519 8.88 14.11 -3.31
N SER A 520 10.09 14.67 -3.21
CA SER A 520 11.34 13.95 -3.43
C SER A 520 11.48 12.75 -2.49
N LEU A 521 11.89 11.58 -3.03
CA LEU A 521 12.20 10.37 -2.25
C LEU A 521 13.40 10.54 -1.29
N ASP A 522 14.17 11.63 -1.41
CA ASP A 522 15.24 11.95 -0.46
C ASP A 522 14.75 12.81 0.72
N LYS A 523 13.52 13.33 0.65
CA LYS A 523 12.89 14.19 1.66
C LYS A 523 11.68 13.55 2.31
N TYR A 524 10.99 12.69 1.57
CA TYR A 524 9.73 12.09 1.98
C TYR A 524 9.80 10.57 1.87
N VAL A 525 9.07 9.90 2.76
CA VAL A 525 8.79 8.47 2.70
C VAL A 525 7.29 8.27 2.71
N PHE A 526 6.78 7.51 1.75
CA PHE A 526 5.34 7.24 1.64
C PHE A 526 4.92 6.18 2.66
N ASN A 527 3.73 6.28 3.23
CA ASN A 527 3.10 5.12 3.85
C ASN A 527 2.59 4.13 2.77
N THR A 528 1.95 3.04 3.18
CA THR A 528 1.36 2.02 2.28
C THR A 528 0.11 2.48 1.53
N GLU A 529 -0.40 3.68 1.82
CA GLU A 529 -1.56 4.32 1.16
C GLU A 529 -1.12 5.59 0.41
N CYS A 530 0.14 5.60 -0.05
CA CYS A 530 0.75 6.73 -0.77
C CYS A 530 0.71 8.08 -0.03
N HIS A 531 0.68 8.11 1.30
CA HIS A 531 0.75 9.35 2.09
C HIS A 531 2.20 9.70 2.48
N PRO A 532 2.81 10.77 1.92
CA PRO A 532 4.19 11.12 2.22
C PRO A 532 4.38 11.75 3.61
N PHE A 533 5.32 11.20 4.38
CA PHE A 533 5.83 11.80 5.62
C PHE A 533 7.22 12.38 5.42
N THR A 534 7.51 13.48 6.11
CA THR A 534 8.86 14.07 6.07
C THR A 534 9.85 13.16 6.77
N ILE A 535 10.96 12.80 6.11
CA ILE A 535 12.02 11.97 6.68
C ILE A 535 12.61 12.66 7.92
N LYS A 536 12.74 11.90 9.02
CA LYS A 536 13.24 12.41 10.30
C LYS A 536 14.76 12.57 10.32
N THR A 537 15.50 11.63 9.74
CA THR A 537 16.97 11.68 9.67
C THR A 537 17.45 11.60 8.22
N PRO A 538 17.34 12.71 7.45
CA PRO A 538 17.66 12.72 6.02
C PRO A 538 19.15 12.46 5.75
N CYS A 539 19.40 12.02 4.51
CA CYS A 539 20.70 12.13 3.85
C CYS A 539 20.93 13.58 3.38
#